data_AF-A0A2R5F6V5-F1
#
_entry.id   AF-A0A2R5F6V5-F1
#
_cell.length_a   1.000
_cell.length_b   1.000
_cell.length_c   1.000
_cell.angle_alpha   90.00
_cell.angle_beta   90.00
_cell.angle_gamma   90.00
#
_symmetry.space_group_name_H-M   'P 1'
#
loop_
_entity.id
_entity.type
_entity.pdbx_description
1 polymer ?
#
loop_
_entity_poly.entity_id
_entity_poly.type
_entity_poly.pdbx_seq_one_letter_code
_entity_poly.pdbx_strand_id
1 'polypeptide(L)' 'MGLFDGLMGNASELKMEEVQKEFVHILSKSERFEKAYKLIRDLFVFTDKRLILVDKQGLSGKNAL' A
#
# COMPACT_ATOMS: atom_id res chain seq x y z
N MET A 1 15.74 4.69 -18.58
CA MET A 1 14.34 4.97 -18.98
C MET A 1 13.51 3.70 -18.89
N GLY A 2 13.53 3.04 -17.74
CA GLY A 2 12.73 1.85 -17.48
C GLY A 2 11.68 2.16 -16.42
N LEU A 3 10.59 1.41 -16.39
CA LEU A 3 9.60 1.45 -15.30
C LEU A 3 10.29 1.45 -13.92
N PHE A 4 11.41 0.72 -13.79
CA PHE A 4 12.27 0.68 -12.61
C PHE A 4 12.87 2.03 -12.17
N ASP A 5 13.17 2.96 -13.09
CA ASP A 5 13.65 4.31 -12.74
C ASP A 5 12.53 5.14 -12.07
N GLY A 6 11.27 4.91 -12.45
CA GLY A 6 10.11 5.53 -11.82
C GLY A 6 9.77 4.94 -10.45
N LEU A 7 10.12 3.66 -10.23
CA LEU A 7 9.91 2.97 -8.96
C LEU A 7 10.88 3.45 -7.88
N MET A 8 12.17 3.62 -8.20
CA MET A 8 13.17 4.08 -7.24
C MET A 8 12.98 5.54 -6.80
N GLY A 9 12.42 6.40 -7.65
CA GLY A 9 12.19 7.82 -7.33
C GLY A 9 10.90 8.12 -6.56
N ASN A 10 9.91 7.22 -6.58
CA ASN A 10 8.57 7.47 -6.02
C ASN A 10 8.10 6.43 -4.99
N ALA A 11 8.97 5.51 -4.57
CA ALA A 11 8.71 4.61 -3.46
C ALA A 11 9.09 5.30 -2.15
N SER A 12 8.08 5.60 -1.32
CA SER A 12 8.29 6.10 0.03
C SER A 12 7.86 5.04 1.05
N GLU A 13 8.75 4.68 1.96
CA GLU A 13 8.39 3.85 3.11
C GLU A 13 7.41 4.61 4.00
N LEU A 14 6.27 4.00 4.31
CA LEU A 14 5.29 4.58 5.22
C LEU A 14 5.62 4.20 6.65
N LYS A 15 5.38 5.13 7.58
CA LYS A 15 5.47 4.83 9.00
C LYS A 15 4.38 3.85 9.40
N MET A 16 4.73 2.86 10.22
CA MET A 16 3.78 1.85 10.72
C MET A 16 2.56 2.48 11.39
N GLU A 17 2.72 3.62 12.06
CA GLU A 17 1.63 4.35 12.71
C GLU A 17 0.57 4.84 11.72
N GLU A 18 0.99 5.29 10.54
CA GLU A 18 0.08 5.77 9.49
C GLU A 18 -0.66 4.60 8.84
N VAL A 19 0.07 3.50 8.61
CA VAL A 19 -0.47 2.26 8.03
C VAL A 19 -1.51 1.64 8.97
N GLN A 20 -1.21 1.58 10.27
CA GLN A 20 -2.15 1.07 11.26
C GLN A 20 -3.42 1.93 11.30
N LYS A 21 -3.31 3.26 11.28
CA LYS A 21 -4.50 4.14 11.30
C LYS A 21 -5.39 3.96 10.07
N GLU A 22 -4.82 3.87 8.87
CA GLU A 22 -5.59 3.78 7.62
C GLU A 22 -6.06 2.34 7.31
N PHE A 23 -5.32 1.32 7.72
CA PHE A 23 -5.52 -0.07 7.27
C PHE A 23 -5.76 -1.10 8.38
N VAL A 24 -5.91 -0.72 9.67
CA VAL A 24 -6.19 -1.67 10.77
C VAL A 24 -7.38 -2.59 10.50
N HIS A 25 -8.39 -2.11 9.76
CA HIS A 25 -9.59 -2.87 9.45
C HIS A 25 -9.39 -3.98 8.40
N ILE A 26 -8.26 -3.98 7.68
CA ILE A 26 -7.95 -4.97 6.64
C ILE A 26 -7.29 -6.22 7.26
N LEU A 27 -6.65 -6.08 8.42
CA LEU A 27 -5.98 -7.20 9.07
C LEU A 27 -6.96 -8.10 9.81
N SER A 28 -6.67 -9.40 9.77
CA SER A 28 -7.30 -10.35 10.69
C SER A 28 -6.77 -10.13 12.12
N LYS A 29 -7.56 -10.49 13.15
CA LYS A 29 -7.19 -10.32 14.57
C LYS A 29 -5.83 -10.90 14.97
N SER A 30 -5.31 -11.86 14.21
CA SER A 30 -4.03 -12.54 14.46
C SER A 30 -2.95 -12.21 13.43
N GLU A 31 -3.15 -11.16 12.64
CA GLU A 31 -2.22 -10.70 11.60
C GLU A 31 -1.61 -9.36 12.04
N ARG A 32 -0.34 -9.12 11.71
CA ARG A 32 0.39 -7.90 12.07
C ARG A 32 1.09 -7.29 10.86
N PHE A 33 1.08 -5.96 10.79
CA PHE A 33 1.89 -5.23 9.82
C PHE A 33 3.37 -5.35 10.16
N GLU A 34 4.19 -5.67 9.16
CA GLU A 34 5.64 -5.64 9.27
C GLU A 34 6.24 -4.45 8.53
N LYS A 35 5.85 -4.24 7.27
CA LYS A 35 6.38 -3.17 6.41
C LYS A 35 5.32 -2.63 5.48
N ALA A 36 5.47 -1.39 5.06
CA ALA A 36 4.56 -0.78 4.11
C ALA A 36 5.31 0.21 3.22
N TYR A 37 5.10 0.08 1.93
CA TYR A 37 5.71 0.91 0.91
C TYR A 37 4.62 1.50 0.05
N LYS A 38 4.58 2.82 -0.02
CA LYS A 38 3.73 3.52 -0.97
C LYS A 38 4.53 3.75 -2.23
N LEU A 39 3.99 3.30 -3.35
CA LEU A 39 4.57 3.44 -4.67
C LEU A 39 3.64 4.28 -5.53
N ILE A 40 3.93 5.58 -5.66
CA ILE A 40 3.10 6.55 -6.40
C ILE A 40 1.65 6.59 -5.88
N ARG A 41 0.78 5.67 -6.35
CA ARG A 41 -0.63 5.50 -5.95
C ARG A 41 -0.87 4.21 -5.17
N ASP A 42 -0.12 3.17 -5.50
CA ASP A 42 -0.31 1.84 -4.95
C ASP A 42 0.37 1.74 -3.60
N LEU A 43 -0.15 0.84 -2.77
CA LEU A 43 0.41 0.55 -1.48
C LEU A 43 0.69 -0.94 -1.37
N PHE A 44 1.94 -1.25 -1.02
CA PHE A 44 2.44 -2.58 -0.76
C PHE A 44 2.54 -2.73 0.75
N VAL A 45 1.69 -3.56 1.34
CA VAL A 45 1.72 -3.82 2.78
C VAL A 45 2.12 -5.26 3.03
N PHE A 46 3.24 -5.43 3.71
CA PHE A 46 3.76 -6.71 4.14
C PHE A 46 3.25 -7.00 5.56
N THR A 47 2.61 -8.14 5.71
CA THR A 47 2.21 -8.69 7.00
C THR A 47 3.01 -9.95 7.30
N ASP A 48 2.89 -10.44 8.52
CA ASP A 48 3.47 -11.73 8.94
C ASP A 48 2.90 -12.95 8.19
N LYS A 49 1.84 -12.77 7.39
CA LYS A 49 1.15 -13.86 6.68
C LYS A 49 1.10 -13.70 5.17
N ARG A 50 1.10 -12.47 4.65
CA ARG A 50 0.88 -12.20 3.22
C ARG A 50 1.35 -10.82 2.81
N LEU A 51 1.48 -10.64 1.50
CA LEU A 51 1.60 -9.33 0.86
C LEU A 51 0.20 -8.86 0.46
N ILE A 52 -0.18 -7.67 0.92
CA ILE A 52 -1.41 -6.98 0.54
C ILE A 52 -1.04 -5.89 -0.46
N LEU A 53 -1.60 -5.99 -1.66
CA LEU A 53 -1.46 -4.99 -2.71
C LEU A 53 -2.74 -4.16 -2.74
N VAL A 54 -2.65 -2.91 -2.32
CA VAL A 54 -3.76 -1.96 -2.39
C VAL A 54 -3.50 -1.04 -3.58
N ASP A 55 -4.13 -1.36 -4.70
CA ASP A 55 -4.18 -0.47 -5.85
C ASP A 55 -5.25 0.59 -5.57
N LYS A 56 -4.85 1.87 -5.47
CA LYS A 56 -5.79 2.99 -5.48
C LYS A 56 -6.20 3.24 -6.94
N GLN A 57 -6.95 2.30 -7.50
CA GLN A 57 -7.46 2.39 -8.87
C GLN A 57 -8.67 3.34 -8.90
N GLY A 58 -8.37 4.62 -9.07
CA GLY A 58 -9.32 5.63 -9.51
C GLY A 58 -8.91 6.10 -10.89
N LEU A 59 -9.55 5.57 -11.94
CA LEU A 59 -9.82 6.43 -13.09
C LEU A 59 -10.45 7.70 -12.51
N SER A 60 -9.90 8.86 -12.90
CA SER A 60 -10.43 10.19 -12.61
C SER A 60 -11.91 10.14 -12.22
N GLY A 61 -12.24 10.60 -11.01
CA GLY A 61 -13.49 10.32 -10.31
C GLY A 61 -14.74 10.16 -11.19
N LYS A 62 -15.56 9.18 -10.81
CA LYS A 62 -16.78 8.66 -11.44
C LYS A 62 -16.54 7.31 -12.09
N ASN A 63 -16.82 6.26 -11.34
CA ASN A 63 -17.87 5.30 -11.65
C ASN A 63 -17.76 4.15 -10.64
N ALA A 64 -18.37 4.38 -9.48
CA ALA A 64 -18.92 3.29 -8.69
C ALA A 64 -20.24 2.90 -9.38
N LEU A 65 -20.28 1.70 -9.93
CA LEU A 65 -21.49 0.89 -10.06
C LEU A 65 -21.25 -0.38 -9.27
#